data_AF-A0A4S4A4A2-F1
#
_entry.id   AF-A0A4S4A4A2-F1
#
_cell.length_a   1.000
_cell.length_b   1.000
_cell.length_c   1.000
_cell.angle_alpha   90.00
_cell.angle_beta   90.00
_cell.angle_gamma   90.00
#
_symmetry.space_group_name_H-M   'P 1'
#
loop_
_entity.id
_entity.type
_entity.pdbx_description
1 polymer ?
#
loop_
_entity_poly.entity_id
_entity_poly.type
_entity_poly.pdbx_seq_one_letter_code
_entity_poly.pdbx_strand_id
1 'polypeptide(L)'
;MSTKLVLPILFALLFVSCEVDPYEETSGKTLEIGSLSKKTLSDALKDGQHWVEAADGTIYWDENATSQGTTKPGETYLGPNVLVGTHNRDSNLNEPINSAKFQLYLEKNKNGSSAEIMGNTVPADVKKYGTLAEGLYPARVQGRRSYIERGDEDLAIIINEGRSVPTAPGSPKTSMTGIFFHSGNDHRKSLHDSKGNAYSAGCQTSGCGPDSRPLHNEFMNTAGSKFNGSYYLRPNPN
;
A
#
# COMPACT_ATOMS: atom_id res chain seq x y z
N MET A 1 7.37 3.09 71.30
CA MET A 1 7.56 2.91 69.85
C MET A 1 6.25 3.22 69.17
N SER A 2 6.31 3.85 67.99
CA SER A 2 5.20 4.26 67.13
C SER A 2 4.75 5.74 67.21
N THR A 3 4.71 6.30 65.99
CA THR A 3 4.03 7.50 65.47
C THR A 3 4.36 8.88 66.04
N LYS A 4 5.08 9.68 65.23
CA LYS A 4 4.93 11.14 65.23
C LYS A 4 3.89 11.55 64.19
N LEU A 5 2.98 12.39 64.66
CA LEU A 5 1.83 12.99 64.01
C LEU A 5 2.15 14.49 63.81
N VAL A 6 2.06 14.97 62.56
CA VAL A 6 1.29 16.16 62.11
C VAL A 6 1.65 17.60 62.55
N LEU A 7 1.88 18.43 61.51
CA LEU A 7 1.52 19.87 61.30
C LEU A 7 2.30 21.00 62.04
N PRO A 8 2.09 22.28 61.66
CA PRO A 8 2.44 23.02 60.44
C PRO A 8 3.27 24.29 60.81
N ILE A 9 3.44 25.27 59.92
CA ILE A 9 3.16 26.71 60.20
C ILE A 9 3.40 27.55 58.92
N LEU A 10 2.53 28.54 58.77
CA LEU A 10 2.23 29.40 57.63
C LEU A 10 2.64 30.85 57.98
N PHE A 11 2.78 31.71 56.97
CA PHE A 11 2.78 33.20 57.00
C PHE A 11 4.01 33.90 57.63
N ALA A 12 4.45 35.09 57.23
CA ALA A 12 4.02 36.12 56.29
C ALA A 12 5.24 37.04 56.04
N LEU A 13 5.27 37.84 54.97
CA LEU A 13 5.83 39.20 55.00
C LEU A 13 5.28 40.03 53.81
N LEU A 14 4.35 40.93 54.15
CA LEU A 14 3.99 42.17 53.43
C LEU A 14 5.12 43.22 53.68
N PHE A 15 5.34 44.34 52.99
CA PHE A 15 4.53 45.36 52.29
C PHE A 15 5.47 46.03 51.23
N VAL A 16 5.07 46.87 50.26
CA VAL A 16 4.61 48.27 50.40
C VAL A 16 4.18 48.78 49.00
N SER A 17 3.14 49.62 49.02
CA SER A 17 2.48 50.32 47.92
C SER A 17 3.25 51.55 47.41
N CYS A 18 3.06 51.92 46.14
CA CYS A 18 3.02 53.32 45.68
C CYS A 18 2.26 53.39 44.33
N GLU A 19 1.22 54.22 44.32
CA GLU A 19 0.39 54.61 43.17
C GLU A 19 1.16 55.53 42.21
N VAL A 20 0.97 55.37 40.89
CA VAL A 20 0.81 56.50 39.96
C VAL A 20 0.02 56.05 38.73
N ASP A 21 -1.08 56.73 38.44
CA ASP A 21 -1.72 56.85 37.12
C ASP A 21 -2.04 58.36 36.99
N PRO A 22 -1.76 59.06 35.86
CA PRO A 22 -2.69 59.02 34.72
C PRO A 22 -2.08 59.25 33.31
N TYR A 23 -2.82 58.78 32.30
CA TYR A 23 -2.87 59.13 30.87
C TYR A 23 -2.10 60.38 30.36
N GLU A 24 -1.30 60.23 29.29
CA GLU A 24 -1.24 61.20 28.17
C GLU A 24 -0.65 60.61 26.87
N GLU A 25 -1.27 60.95 25.74
CA GLU A 25 -0.94 60.55 24.36
C GLU A 25 0.43 61.04 23.89
N THR A 26 1.15 60.23 23.08
CA THR A 26 1.89 60.76 21.93
C THR A 26 1.87 59.79 20.74
N SER A 27 1.05 60.12 19.75
CA SER A 27 1.45 60.31 18.35
C SER A 27 2.56 59.42 17.77
N GLY A 28 2.16 58.47 16.93
CA GLY A 28 2.73 58.24 15.60
C GLY A 28 4.23 57.97 15.48
N LYS A 29 4.59 56.69 15.27
CA LYS A 29 5.52 56.26 14.21
C LYS A 29 5.51 54.75 14.05
N THR A 30 5.03 54.31 12.90
CA THR A 30 5.18 52.95 12.38
C THR A 30 6.67 52.65 12.23
N LEU A 31 7.18 51.68 12.98
CA LEU A 31 8.45 51.03 12.66
C LEU A 31 8.13 49.82 11.79
N GLU A 32 8.22 50.01 10.48
CA GLU A 32 8.33 48.93 9.49
C GLU A 32 9.64 48.17 9.75
N ILE A 33 9.59 47.20 10.66
CA ILE A 33 10.61 46.16 10.72
C ILE A 33 10.30 45.25 9.54
N GLY A 34 11.01 45.48 8.43
CA GLY A 34 10.96 44.66 7.22
C GLY A 34 11.01 43.19 7.61
N SER A 35 9.83 42.57 7.64
CA SER A 35 9.65 41.17 7.93
C SER A 35 10.35 40.44 6.81
N LEU A 36 11.47 39.78 7.15
CA LEU A 36 12.12 38.75 6.36
C LEU A 36 11.04 37.97 5.63
N SER A 37 10.92 38.25 4.32
CA SER A 37 9.84 37.71 3.50
C SER A 37 9.86 36.21 3.69
N LYS A 38 8.75 35.72 4.25
CA LYS A 38 8.36 34.32 4.40
C LYS A 38 9.01 33.47 3.29
N LYS A 39 10.20 32.94 3.57
CA LYS A 39 10.68 31.77 2.88
C LYS A 39 9.82 30.67 3.46
N THR A 40 8.72 30.41 2.78
CA THR A 40 7.73 29.44 3.16
C THR A 40 8.47 28.16 3.50
N LEU A 41 8.37 27.74 4.75
CA LEU A 41 8.66 26.38 5.20
C LEU A 41 7.62 25.42 4.58
N SER A 42 7.50 25.41 3.24
CA SER A 42 6.61 24.51 2.49
C SER A 42 7.36 23.36 1.84
N ASP A 43 8.69 23.36 1.88
CA ASP A 43 9.52 22.23 1.46
C ASP A 43 9.71 21.21 2.60
N ALA A 44 9.13 21.48 3.77
CA ALA A 44 8.96 20.51 4.83
C ALA A 44 7.84 19.53 4.43
N LEU A 45 8.23 18.44 3.76
CA LEU A 45 7.52 17.17 3.66
C LEU A 45 5.99 17.32 3.57
N LYS A 46 5.48 17.56 2.35
CA LYS A 46 4.08 17.20 2.07
C LYS A 46 3.97 15.67 2.20
N ASP A 47 3.62 15.20 3.39
CA ASP A 47 2.92 13.93 3.58
C ASP A 47 1.63 14.03 2.76
N GLY A 48 1.66 13.61 1.50
CA GLY A 48 0.51 13.73 0.61
C GLY A 48 0.76 13.62 -0.87
N GLN A 49 1.58 12.65 -1.25
CA GLN A 49 1.84 12.38 -2.65
C GLN A 49 1.73 10.88 -2.87
N HIS A 50 0.69 10.43 -3.57
CA HIS A 50 0.41 9.00 -3.70
C HIS A 50 -0.12 8.67 -5.09
N TRP A 51 -0.10 7.38 -5.42
CA TRP A 51 -0.69 6.87 -6.65
C TRP A 51 -2.21 6.93 -6.58
N VAL A 52 -2.79 7.32 -7.71
CA VAL A 52 -4.23 7.43 -7.93
C VAL A 52 -4.54 6.81 -9.30
N GLU A 53 -5.68 6.14 -9.39
CA GLU A 53 -6.28 5.75 -10.67
C GLU A 53 -7.37 6.76 -11.04
N ALA A 54 -7.25 7.36 -12.23
CA ALA A 54 -8.28 8.20 -12.82
C ALA A 54 -9.49 7.39 -13.28
N ALA A 55 -10.62 8.06 -13.52
CA ALA A 55 -11.85 7.40 -13.99
C ALA A 55 -11.70 6.66 -15.34
N ASP A 56 -10.68 7.00 -16.14
CA ASP A 56 -10.35 6.32 -17.40
C ASP A 56 -9.39 5.12 -17.23
N GLY A 57 -9.03 4.77 -15.99
CA GLY A 57 -8.11 3.69 -15.66
C GLY A 57 -6.62 4.09 -15.71
N THR A 58 -6.29 5.33 -16.05
CA THR A 58 -4.91 5.82 -16.03
C THR A 58 -4.41 5.93 -14.60
N ILE A 59 -3.22 5.37 -14.33
CA ILE A 59 -2.57 5.50 -13.03
C ILE A 59 -1.51 6.58 -13.11
N TYR A 60 -1.58 7.55 -12.19
CA TYR A 60 -0.65 8.66 -12.12
C TYR A 60 -0.34 9.04 -10.67
N TRP A 61 0.75 9.78 -10.49
CA TRP A 61 1.16 10.30 -9.20
C TRP A 61 0.48 11.65 -8.93
N ASP A 62 -0.37 11.73 -7.91
CA ASP A 62 -1.02 12.99 -7.51
C ASP A 62 -0.30 13.60 -6.30
N GLU A 63 0.21 14.82 -6.48
CA GLU A 63 0.93 15.59 -5.46
C GLU A 63 0.06 16.10 -4.29
N ASN A 64 -1.25 15.89 -4.35
CA ASN A 64 -2.20 16.28 -3.31
C ASN A 64 -2.91 15.08 -2.67
N ALA A 65 -2.73 13.87 -3.20
CA ALA A 65 -3.41 12.68 -2.68
C ALA A 65 -2.70 12.13 -1.43
N THR A 66 -3.37 12.22 -0.29
CA THR A 66 -3.03 11.53 0.99
C THR A 66 -3.98 10.39 1.31
N SER A 67 -5.18 10.45 0.76
CA SER A 67 -6.31 9.56 1.04
C SER A 67 -7.37 9.69 -0.04
N GLN A 68 -8.37 8.80 -0.03
CA GLN A 68 -9.54 8.89 -0.92
C GLN A 68 -10.30 10.23 -0.81
N GLY A 69 -10.27 10.90 0.35
CA GLY A 69 -10.93 12.21 0.53
C GLY A 69 -10.21 13.38 -0.13
N THR A 70 -8.95 13.18 -0.54
CA THR A 70 -8.11 14.20 -1.20
C THR A 70 -7.91 13.95 -2.69
N THR A 71 -8.39 12.82 -3.21
CA THR A 71 -8.40 12.58 -4.66
C THR A 71 -9.53 13.36 -5.32
N LYS A 72 -9.46 13.52 -6.64
CA LYS A 72 -10.54 14.16 -7.40
C LYS A 72 -11.76 13.22 -7.44
N PRO A 73 -12.97 13.77 -7.67
CA PRO A 73 -14.17 12.96 -7.83
C PRO A 73 -14.03 11.90 -8.93
N GLY A 74 -14.41 10.66 -8.62
CA GLY A 74 -14.33 9.52 -9.56
C GLY A 74 -12.98 8.82 -9.61
N GLU A 75 -11.97 9.29 -8.86
CA GLU A 75 -10.66 8.65 -8.79
C GLU A 75 -10.57 7.64 -7.65
N THR A 76 -9.72 6.63 -7.80
CA THR A 76 -9.40 5.64 -6.76
C THR A 76 -8.05 5.93 -6.14
N TYR A 77 -8.00 6.13 -4.83
CA TYR A 77 -6.75 6.27 -4.09
C TYR A 77 -6.03 4.92 -3.93
N LEU A 78 -4.76 4.82 -4.33
CA LEU A 78 -3.98 3.57 -4.29
C LEU A 78 -2.88 3.56 -3.22
N GLY A 79 -2.40 4.74 -2.81
CA GLY A 79 -1.36 4.91 -1.79
C GLY A 79 0.06 5.04 -2.36
N PRO A 80 1.09 5.06 -1.48
CA PRO A 80 2.47 5.37 -1.87
C PRO A 80 3.13 4.28 -2.73
N ASN A 81 2.78 3.02 -2.46
CA ASN A 81 3.29 1.85 -3.19
C ASN A 81 2.12 0.93 -3.51
N VAL A 82 2.00 0.49 -4.76
CA VAL A 82 0.91 -0.39 -5.18
C VAL A 82 1.37 -1.38 -6.25
N LEU A 83 1.02 -2.65 -6.06
CA LEU A 83 1.05 -3.67 -7.11
C LEU A 83 -0.34 -3.73 -7.75
N VAL A 84 -0.43 -3.41 -9.03
CA VAL A 84 -1.69 -3.43 -9.78
C VAL A 84 -1.75 -4.68 -10.63
N GLY A 85 -2.70 -5.57 -10.34
CA GLY A 85 -3.05 -6.72 -11.17
C GLY A 85 -4.21 -6.37 -12.09
N THR A 86 -3.99 -6.40 -13.39
CA THR A 86 -5.00 -6.17 -14.43
C THR A 86 -5.32 -7.51 -15.08
N HIS A 87 -6.54 -8.01 -14.88
CA HIS A 87 -6.93 -9.36 -15.31
C HIS A 87 -7.68 -9.40 -16.64
N ASN A 88 -7.56 -10.53 -17.36
CA ASN A 88 -8.26 -10.85 -18.60
C ASN A 88 -9.24 -12.02 -18.40
N ARG A 89 -9.94 -12.02 -17.26
CA ARG A 89 -10.93 -13.04 -16.91
C ARG A 89 -12.17 -12.95 -17.80
N ASP A 90 -12.69 -14.09 -18.22
CA ASP A 90 -14.01 -14.21 -18.84
C ASP A 90 -15.14 -14.23 -17.78
N SER A 91 -16.39 -14.28 -18.22
CA SER A 91 -17.57 -14.37 -17.34
C SER A 91 -17.63 -15.66 -16.50
N ASN A 92 -16.81 -16.65 -16.83
CA ASN A 92 -16.68 -17.92 -16.11
C ASN A 92 -15.45 -17.94 -15.19
N LEU A 93 -14.79 -16.79 -14.99
CA LEU A 93 -13.58 -16.61 -14.20
C LEU A 93 -12.35 -17.34 -14.77
N ASN A 94 -12.35 -17.72 -16.05
CA ASN A 94 -11.17 -18.27 -16.71
C ASN A 94 -10.31 -17.15 -17.28
N GLU A 95 -9.00 -17.35 -17.34
CA GLU A 95 -8.06 -16.42 -17.92
C GLU A 95 -7.00 -17.20 -18.72
N PRO A 96 -6.61 -16.76 -19.94
CA PRO A 96 -5.51 -17.39 -20.66
C PRO A 96 -4.20 -17.32 -19.87
N ILE A 97 -3.39 -18.38 -19.92
CA ILE A 97 -2.11 -18.44 -19.20
C ILE A 97 -1.19 -17.29 -19.62
N ASN A 98 -0.64 -16.57 -18.64
CA ASN A 98 0.23 -15.40 -18.77
C ASN A 98 -0.42 -14.21 -19.47
N SER A 99 -1.75 -14.05 -19.35
CA SER A 99 -2.45 -12.91 -19.95
C SER A 99 -2.69 -11.77 -18.98
N ALA A 100 -2.68 -11.98 -17.66
CA ALA A 100 -2.79 -10.87 -16.72
C ALA A 100 -1.53 -10.02 -16.74
N LYS A 101 -1.69 -8.71 -16.55
CA LYS A 101 -0.58 -7.76 -16.43
C LYS A 101 -0.45 -7.29 -15.00
N PHE A 102 0.75 -7.38 -14.45
CA PHE A 102 1.08 -6.87 -13.12
C PHE A 102 2.05 -5.71 -13.25
N GLN A 103 1.67 -4.55 -12.72
CA GLN A 103 2.47 -3.32 -12.76
C GLN A 103 2.75 -2.85 -11.35
N LEU A 104 4.00 -2.54 -11.08
CA LEU A 104 4.45 -2.07 -9.78
C LEU A 104 4.66 -0.57 -9.81
N TYR A 105 3.95 0.17 -8.98
CA TYR A 105 4.06 1.61 -8.84
C TYR A 105 4.64 1.91 -7.46
N LEU A 106 5.77 2.60 -7.41
CA LEU A 106 6.53 2.84 -6.18
C LEU A 106 6.76 4.33 -6.01
N GLU A 107 6.67 4.82 -4.79
CA GLU A 107 6.92 6.22 -4.44
C GLU A 107 8.27 6.74 -4.96
N LYS A 108 9.28 5.87 -5.01
CA LYS A 108 10.62 6.20 -5.51
C LYS A 108 10.67 6.51 -7.02
N ASN A 109 9.65 6.15 -7.79
CA ASN A 109 9.56 6.41 -9.23
C ASN A 109 8.17 6.91 -9.60
N LYS A 110 8.01 8.23 -9.68
CA LYS A 110 6.73 8.92 -9.91
C LYS A 110 6.30 8.96 -11.38
N ASN A 111 7.12 8.43 -12.29
CA ASN A 111 6.92 8.48 -13.74
C ASN A 111 6.38 7.15 -14.28
N GLY A 112 5.22 6.72 -13.76
CA GLY A 112 4.57 5.47 -14.14
C GLY A 112 5.09 4.23 -13.40
N SER A 113 4.91 3.05 -13.99
CA SER A 113 5.28 1.78 -13.36
C SER A 113 6.79 1.61 -13.28
N SER A 114 7.29 1.22 -12.11
CA SER A 114 8.68 0.83 -11.85
C SER A 114 9.07 -0.51 -12.46
N ALA A 115 8.11 -1.43 -12.58
CA ALA A 115 8.30 -2.73 -13.22
C ALA A 115 6.96 -3.25 -13.73
N GLU A 116 7.02 -4.14 -14.72
CA GLU A 116 5.87 -4.82 -15.29
C GLU A 116 6.21 -6.30 -15.51
N ILE A 117 5.23 -7.18 -15.27
CA ILE A 117 5.35 -8.61 -15.56
C ILE A 117 3.99 -9.20 -15.96
N MET A 118 4.01 -10.14 -16.89
CA MET A 118 2.82 -10.91 -17.25
C MET A 118 2.66 -12.10 -16.30
N GLY A 119 1.42 -12.51 -16.03
CA GLY A 119 1.12 -13.56 -15.08
C GLY A 119 -0.31 -14.06 -15.13
N ASN A 120 -0.79 -14.55 -13.99
CA ASN A 120 -2.08 -15.19 -13.84
C ASN A 120 -2.75 -14.69 -12.56
N THR A 121 -3.98 -14.21 -12.68
CA THR A 121 -4.81 -13.73 -11.56
C THR A 121 -5.81 -14.78 -11.08
N VAL A 122 -5.85 -15.93 -11.76
CA VAL A 122 -6.73 -17.07 -11.46
C VAL A 122 -5.91 -18.22 -10.86
N PRO A 123 -6.48 -19.01 -9.93
CA PRO A 123 -5.86 -20.24 -9.47
C PRO A 123 -5.88 -21.33 -10.56
N ALA A 124 -5.14 -22.41 -10.32
CA ALA A 124 -5.15 -23.60 -11.17
C ALA A 124 -6.54 -24.24 -11.31
N ASP A 125 -7.38 -24.12 -10.28
CA ASP A 125 -8.78 -24.59 -10.28
C ASP A 125 -9.70 -23.60 -9.57
N VAL A 126 -10.41 -22.80 -10.38
CA VAL A 126 -11.36 -21.78 -9.90
C VAL A 126 -12.54 -22.39 -9.15
N LYS A 127 -12.95 -23.62 -9.48
CA LYS A 127 -14.08 -24.32 -8.85
C LYS A 127 -13.73 -24.95 -7.51
N LYS A 128 -12.44 -25.17 -7.24
CA LYS A 128 -11.95 -25.71 -5.97
C LYS A 128 -11.50 -24.61 -5.01
N TYR A 129 -10.78 -23.63 -5.52
CA TYR A 129 -10.08 -22.65 -4.69
C TYR A 129 -10.79 -21.30 -4.62
N GLY A 130 -11.59 -20.96 -5.65
CA GLY A 130 -12.16 -19.64 -5.84
C GLY A 130 -11.15 -18.65 -6.41
N THR A 131 -11.68 -17.54 -6.94
CA THR A 131 -10.87 -16.48 -7.54
C THR A 131 -10.96 -15.23 -6.69
N LEU A 132 -9.85 -14.53 -6.45
CA LEU A 132 -9.85 -13.28 -5.69
C LEU A 132 -10.74 -12.23 -6.38
N ALA A 133 -11.63 -11.58 -5.62
CA ALA A 133 -12.44 -10.50 -6.14
C ALA A 133 -11.59 -9.29 -6.53
N GLU A 134 -12.10 -8.47 -7.44
CA GLU A 134 -11.54 -7.13 -7.68
C GLU A 134 -11.59 -6.29 -6.40
N GLY A 135 -10.63 -5.37 -6.27
CA GLY A 135 -10.57 -4.47 -5.13
C GLY A 135 -9.15 -4.09 -4.72
N LEU A 136 -9.09 -3.22 -3.70
CA LEU A 136 -7.85 -2.73 -3.10
C LEU A 136 -7.63 -3.43 -1.75
N TYR A 137 -6.47 -4.06 -1.60
CA TYR A 137 -6.10 -4.83 -0.43
C TYR A 137 -4.75 -4.36 0.12
N PRO A 138 -4.55 -4.29 1.44
CA PRO A 138 -3.20 -4.11 1.99
C PRO A 138 -2.27 -5.21 1.50
N ALA A 139 -1.03 -4.89 1.17
CA ALA A 139 -0.08 -5.87 0.69
C ALA A 139 1.35 -5.49 1.06
N ARG A 140 2.18 -6.51 1.32
CA ARG A 140 3.60 -6.32 1.60
C ARG A 140 4.42 -7.51 1.17
N VAL A 141 5.72 -7.30 1.02
CA VAL A 141 6.64 -8.40 0.77
C VAL A 141 6.66 -9.34 1.98
N GLN A 142 6.36 -10.61 1.70
CA GLN A 142 6.50 -11.70 2.65
C GLN A 142 6.50 -13.02 1.89
N GLY A 143 7.56 -13.81 2.07
CA GLY A 143 7.60 -15.19 1.60
C GLY A 143 6.61 -16.10 2.35
N ARG A 144 6.26 -17.21 1.75
CA ARG A 144 5.43 -18.24 2.36
C ARG A 144 6.22 -18.96 3.44
N ARG A 145 5.60 -19.10 4.61
CA ARG A 145 6.21 -19.68 5.81
C ARG A 145 6.88 -21.04 5.56
N SER A 146 6.23 -21.91 4.80
CA SER A 146 6.75 -23.26 4.49
C SER A 146 8.06 -23.28 3.70
N TYR A 147 8.37 -22.22 2.96
CA TYR A 147 9.64 -22.07 2.24
C TYR A 147 10.70 -21.48 3.17
N ILE A 148 10.34 -20.40 3.88
CA ILE A 148 11.23 -19.73 4.82
C ILE A 148 11.72 -20.68 5.92
N GLU A 149 10.84 -21.53 6.47
CA GLU A 149 11.21 -22.51 7.51
C GLU A 149 12.17 -23.61 7.00
N ARG A 150 12.24 -23.83 5.68
CA ARG A 150 13.22 -24.72 5.06
C ARG A 150 14.53 -24.02 4.70
N GLY A 151 14.63 -22.71 4.92
CA GLY A 151 15.75 -21.89 4.47
C GLY A 151 15.70 -21.52 3.00
N ASP A 152 14.57 -21.73 2.32
CA ASP A 152 14.39 -21.35 0.92
C ASP A 152 14.06 -19.86 0.81
N GLU A 153 14.62 -19.18 -0.19
CA GLU A 153 14.17 -17.86 -0.59
C GLU A 153 12.82 -17.96 -1.30
N ASP A 154 11.84 -17.17 -0.85
CA ASP A 154 10.53 -17.06 -1.48
C ASP A 154 10.14 -15.58 -1.64
N LEU A 155 10.43 -15.04 -2.81
CA LEU A 155 10.08 -13.68 -3.17
C LEU A 155 8.58 -13.63 -3.49
N ALA A 156 7.78 -13.19 -2.53
CA ALA A 156 6.33 -13.10 -2.68
C ALA A 156 5.77 -11.85 -2.00
N ILE A 157 4.57 -11.46 -2.43
CA ILE A 157 3.77 -10.40 -1.81
C ILE A 157 2.54 -11.06 -1.19
N ILE A 158 2.37 -10.91 0.12
CA ILE A 158 1.17 -11.38 0.82
C ILE A 158 0.05 -10.35 0.65
N ILE A 159 -1.16 -10.83 0.35
CA ILE A 159 -2.34 -9.99 0.17
C ILE A 159 -3.19 -10.03 1.45
N ASN A 160 -3.63 -8.86 1.88
CA ASN A 160 -4.40 -8.58 3.09
C ASN A 160 -3.81 -9.23 4.36
N GLU A 161 -2.48 -9.28 4.48
CA GLU A 161 -1.79 -9.94 5.60
C GLU A 161 -2.17 -11.44 5.75
N GLY A 162 -2.63 -12.08 4.67
CA GLY A 162 -3.11 -13.45 4.67
C GLY A 162 -4.50 -13.63 5.31
N ARG A 163 -5.14 -12.54 5.74
CA ARG A 163 -6.50 -12.54 6.29
C ARG A 163 -7.54 -12.78 5.20
N SER A 164 -8.78 -12.98 5.65
CA SER A 164 -9.91 -13.26 4.76
C SER A 164 -10.12 -12.12 3.75
N VAL A 165 -10.27 -12.48 2.48
CA VAL A 165 -10.62 -11.59 1.37
C VAL A 165 -11.81 -12.15 0.62
N PRO A 166 -12.67 -11.31 0.01
CA PRO A 166 -13.79 -11.77 -0.80
C PRO A 166 -13.30 -12.45 -2.07
N THR A 167 -14.12 -13.37 -2.57
CA THR A 167 -13.92 -14.01 -3.87
C THR A 167 -14.86 -13.44 -4.93
N ALA A 168 -14.44 -13.48 -6.19
CA ALA A 168 -15.21 -12.99 -7.31
C ALA A 168 -16.57 -13.72 -7.41
N PRO A 169 -17.66 -13.03 -7.82
CA PRO A 169 -18.94 -13.66 -8.09
C PRO A 169 -18.79 -14.88 -9.01
N GLY A 170 -19.48 -15.98 -8.68
CA GLY A 170 -19.33 -17.27 -9.39
C GLY A 170 -18.27 -18.20 -8.80
N SER A 171 -17.47 -17.74 -7.84
CA SER A 171 -16.58 -18.61 -7.06
C SER A 171 -17.37 -19.62 -6.19
N PRO A 172 -16.80 -20.82 -5.92
CA PRO A 172 -17.40 -21.86 -5.06
C PRO A 172 -17.50 -21.47 -3.58
N LYS A 173 -16.78 -20.42 -3.18
CA LYS A 173 -16.72 -19.87 -1.82
C LYS A 173 -17.01 -18.39 -1.91
N THR A 174 -17.29 -17.76 -0.77
CA THR A 174 -17.49 -16.31 -0.65
C THR A 174 -16.23 -15.59 -0.14
N SER A 175 -15.26 -16.33 0.41
CA SER A 175 -14.00 -15.79 0.87
C SER A 175 -12.85 -16.80 0.80
N MET A 176 -11.62 -16.29 0.88
CA MET A 176 -10.37 -17.06 0.90
C MET A 176 -9.32 -16.36 1.77
N THR A 177 -8.29 -17.09 2.18
CA THR A 177 -7.20 -16.62 3.06
C THR A 177 -5.84 -17.06 2.50
N GLY A 178 -4.76 -16.46 3.01
CA GLY A 178 -3.39 -16.87 2.66
C GLY A 178 -3.05 -16.69 1.18
N ILE A 179 -3.52 -15.59 0.58
CA ILE A 179 -3.31 -15.31 -0.85
C ILE A 179 -2.01 -14.53 -1.04
N PHE A 180 -1.22 -14.96 -2.00
CA PHE A 180 0.04 -14.32 -2.38
C PHE A 180 0.05 -13.98 -3.87
N PHE A 181 0.89 -13.02 -4.24
CA PHE A 181 1.49 -12.95 -5.57
C PHE A 181 2.90 -13.54 -5.48
N HIS A 182 3.15 -14.64 -6.20
CA HIS A 182 4.44 -15.36 -6.17
C HIS A 182 4.86 -15.84 -7.57
N SER A 183 6.01 -16.51 -7.67
CA SER A 183 6.49 -17.04 -8.95
C SER A 183 5.50 -18.05 -9.54
N GLY A 184 5.22 -17.96 -10.84
CA GLY A 184 4.50 -19.01 -11.56
C GLY A 184 5.33 -20.29 -11.74
N ASN A 185 4.79 -21.23 -12.51
CA ASN A 185 5.44 -22.49 -12.84
C ASN A 185 6.60 -22.26 -13.82
N ASP A 186 7.84 -22.42 -13.37
CA ASP A 186 9.06 -22.13 -14.13
C ASP A 186 9.46 -23.22 -15.14
N HIS A 187 8.75 -24.35 -15.15
CA HIS A 187 9.06 -25.46 -16.04
C HIS A 187 8.16 -25.51 -17.27
N ARG A 188 6.98 -24.86 -17.24
CA ARG A 188 5.97 -24.98 -18.30
C ARG A 188 4.95 -23.86 -18.25
N LYS A 189 4.37 -23.54 -19.40
CA LYS A 189 3.27 -22.59 -19.54
C LYS A 189 1.94 -23.20 -19.07
N SER A 190 1.83 -23.53 -17.78
CA SER A 190 0.65 -24.12 -17.15
C SER A 190 0.62 -23.87 -15.65
N LEU A 191 -0.58 -23.70 -15.08
CA LEU A 191 -0.81 -23.66 -13.63
C LEU A 191 -0.76 -25.06 -12.96
N HIS A 192 -0.50 -26.11 -13.73
CA HIS A 192 -0.35 -27.48 -13.25
C HIS A 192 1.00 -28.07 -13.63
N ASP A 193 1.51 -29.01 -12.85
CA ASP A 193 2.68 -29.82 -13.20
C ASP A 193 2.36 -30.94 -14.23
N SER A 194 3.33 -31.82 -14.54
CA SER A 194 3.11 -32.96 -15.46
C SER A 194 2.20 -34.05 -14.92
N LYS A 195 1.96 -34.08 -13.61
CA LYS A 195 1.11 -35.05 -12.92
C LYS A 195 -0.29 -34.49 -12.65
N GLY A 196 -0.55 -33.24 -13.06
CA GLY A 196 -1.83 -32.56 -12.82
C GLY A 196 -1.94 -31.91 -11.44
N ASN A 197 -0.84 -31.80 -10.67
CA ASN A 197 -0.87 -31.10 -9.39
C ASN A 197 -0.89 -29.59 -9.63
N ALA A 198 -1.75 -28.88 -8.89
CA ALA A 198 -1.86 -27.43 -8.94
C ALA A 198 -0.60 -26.75 -8.40
N TYR A 199 -0.06 -25.81 -9.18
CA TYR A 199 1.06 -24.95 -8.78
C TYR A 199 0.59 -23.70 -8.03
N SER A 200 -0.62 -23.23 -8.34
CA SER A 200 -1.30 -22.15 -7.60
C SER A 200 -2.69 -22.58 -7.15
N ALA A 201 -2.83 -22.91 -5.87
CA ALA A 201 -4.07 -23.40 -5.26
C ALA A 201 -4.98 -22.26 -4.73
N GLY A 202 -4.89 -21.04 -5.27
CA GLY A 202 -5.63 -19.87 -4.75
C GLY A 202 -4.84 -18.56 -4.85
N CYS A 203 -3.53 -18.65 -5.08
CA CYS A 203 -2.67 -17.50 -5.25
C CYS A 203 -2.72 -16.94 -6.67
N GLN A 204 -2.16 -15.76 -6.82
CA GLN A 204 -1.85 -15.15 -8.10
C GLN A 204 -0.38 -15.34 -8.38
N THR A 205 -0.01 -15.38 -9.66
CA THR A 205 1.35 -15.70 -10.06
C THR A 205 1.86 -14.76 -11.12
N SER A 206 3.17 -14.54 -11.15
CA SER A 206 3.85 -14.11 -12.36
C SER A 206 3.83 -15.22 -13.43
N GLY A 207 4.54 -15.02 -14.53
CA GLY A 207 4.50 -15.91 -15.69
C GLY A 207 4.77 -17.38 -15.36
N CYS A 208 4.19 -18.25 -16.17
CA CYS A 208 4.49 -19.67 -16.23
C CYS A 208 5.25 -19.99 -17.53
N GLY A 209 6.30 -20.80 -17.46
CA GLY A 209 7.14 -21.18 -18.59
C GLY A 209 8.62 -21.10 -18.27
N PRO A 210 9.47 -21.51 -19.20
CA PRO A 210 10.91 -21.28 -19.11
C PRO A 210 11.21 -19.83 -18.76
N ASP A 211 12.23 -19.61 -17.93
CA ASP A 211 12.72 -18.31 -17.46
C ASP A 211 11.76 -17.49 -16.60
N SER A 212 10.59 -18.02 -16.25
CA SER A 212 9.62 -17.22 -15.48
C SER A 212 10.08 -16.91 -14.06
N ARG A 213 10.87 -17.80 -13.44
CA ARG A 213 11.44 -17.57 -12.11
C ARG A 213 12.51 -16.45 -12.11
N PRO A 214 13.51 -16.45 -13.01
CA PRO A 214 14.40 -15.30 -13.17
C PRO A 214 13.66 -13.97 -13.37
N LEU A 215 12.67 -13.92 -14.26
CA LEU A 215 11.87 -12.71 -14.50
C LEU A 215 11.09 -12.26 -13.27
N HIS A 216 10.52 -13.22 -12.53
CA HIS A 216 9.85 -12.96 -11.26
C HIS A 216 10.81 -12.35 -10.24
N ASN A 217 12.03 -12.88 -10.14
CA ASN A 217 13.04 -12.38 -9.22
C ASN A 217 13.46 -10.95 -9.57
N GLU A 218 13.63 -10.63 -10.86
CA GLU A 218 13.92 -9.25 -11.32
C GLU A 218 12.79 -8.27 -10.96
N PHE A 219 11.54 -8.68 -11.19
CA PHE A 219 10.36 -7.90 -10.79
C PHE A 219 10.34 -7.67 -9.27
N MET A 220 10.57 -8.71 -8.47
CA MET A 220 10.57 -8.62 -7.01
C MET A 220 11.76 -7.86 -6.44
N ASN A 221 12.91 -7.87 -7.10
CA ASN A 221 14.05 -7.02 -6.77
C ASN A 221 13.70 -5.53 -6.93
N THR A 222 12.88 -5.18 -7.92
CA THR A 222 12.38 -3.81 -8.09
C THR A 222 11.47 -3.38 -6.93
N ALA A 223 10.58 -4.28 -6.48
CA ALA A 223 9.76 -4.06 -5.29
C ALA A 223 10.62 -3.88 -4.03
N GLY A 224 11.67 -4.68 -3.92
CA GLY A 224 12.59 -4.68 -2.79
C GLY A 224 11.96 -5.26 -1.52
N SER A 225 12.81 -5.56 -0.54
CA SER A 225 12.40 -6.22 0.70
C SER A 225 11.48 -5.39 1.61
N LYS A 226 11.33 -4.08 1.32
CA LYS A 226 10.56 -3.13 2.11
C LYS A 226 9.23 -2.73 1.49
N PHE A 227 8.81 -3.33 0.36
CA PHE A 227 7.51 -3.03 -0.21
C PHE A 227 6.41 -3.28 0.83
N ASN A 228 5.69 -2.21 1.16
CA ASN A 228 4.54 -2.16 2.03
C ASN A 228 3.59 -1.11 1.45
N GLY A 229 2.36 -1.50 1.15
CA GLY A 229 1.43 -0.69 0.39
C GLY A 229 0.17 -1.46 0.08
N SER A 230 -0.28 -1.40 -1.17
CA SER A 230 -1.52 -2.03 -1.60
C SER A 230 -1.34 -3.01 -2.76
N TYR A 231 -2.23 -3.97 -2.86
CA TYR A 231 -2.50 -4.77 -4.05
C TYR A 231 -3.85 -4.34 -4.61
N TYR A 232 -3.86 -3.85 -5.85
CA TYR A 232 -5.08 -3.41 -6.53
C TYR A 232 -5.38 -4.35 -7.69
N LEU A 233 -6.48 -5.10 -7.58
CA LEU A 233 -6.93 -6.01 -8.63
C LEU A 233 -8.11 -5.38 -9.36
N ARG A 234 -7.98 -5.25 -10.68
CA ARG A 234 -8.98 -4.62 -11.55
C ARG A 234 -9.15 -5.40 -12.87
N PRO A 235 -10.27 -5.21 -13.59
CA PRO A 235 -10.41 -5.73 -14.94
C PRO A 235 -9.51 -4.95 -15.90
N ASN A 236 -9.25 -5.53 -17.07
CA ASN A 236 -8.60 -4.81 -18.16
C ASN A 236 -9.47 -3.60 -18.57
N PRO A 237 -8.95 -2.36 -18.52
CA PRO A 237 -9.69 -1.21 -19.03
C PRO A 237 -9.93 -1.41 -20.53
N ASN A 238 -11.20 -1.42 -20.93
CA ASN A 238 -11.62 -1.54 -22.33
C ASN A 238 -11.18 -0.33 -23.17
#